data_AF-A0A0K0XWP8-F1
#
_entry.id   AF-A0A0K0XWP8-F1
#
_cell.length_a   1.000
_cell.length_b   1.000
_cell.length_c   1.000
_cell.angle_alpha   90.00
_cell.angle_beta   90.00
_cell.angle_gamma   90.00
#
_symmetry.space_group_name_H-M   'P 1'
#
loop_
_entity.id
_entity.type
_entity.pdbx_description
1 polymer ?
#
loop_
_entity_poly.entity_id
_entity_poly.type
_entity_poly.pdbx_seq_one_letter_code
_entity_poly.pdbx_strand_id
1 'polypeptide(L)'
;MTRAVNALVVVVWLAIAIWSGVAVFRHPSTMAPLGAMLSALAPLGFVLIRAIWHDRLPPEAHPVLVSALSGLGAVIAMVATNRFGEQYEIFVAAAALALVAWLLWVRFVWRLALDRNE
;
A
#
# COMPACT_ATOMS: atom_id res chain seq x y z
N MET A 1 14.63 15.10 6.60
CA MET A 1 13.54 15.02 5.58
C MET A 1 12.93 13.62 5.49
N THR A 2 13.73 12.55 5.43
CA THR A 2 13.28 11.16 5.26
C THR A 2 12.33 10.63 6.35
N ARG A 3 12.51 11.00 7.63
CA ARG A 3 11.64 10.52 8.73
C ARG A 3 10.20 11.03 8.64
N ALA A 4 10.01 12.31 8.31
CA ALA A 4 8.69 12.91 8.19
C ALA A 4 7.92 12.34 6.99
N VAL A 5 8.60 12.16 5.86
CA VAL A 5 8.03 11.49 4.68
C VAL A 5 7.62 10.07 5.06
N ASN A 6 8.52 9.28 5.67
CA ASN A 6 8.23 7.90 6.08
C ASN A 6 6.99 7.81 7.00
N ALA A 7 6.92 8.67 8.02
CA ALA A 7 5.77 8.72 8.92
C ALA A 7 4.48 9.07 8.18
N LEU A 8 4.52 10.05 7.27
CA LEU A 8 3.37 10.45 6.47
C LEU A 8 2.85 9.28 5.61
N VAL A 9 3.74 8.56 4.91
CA VAL A 9 3.31 7.45 4.04
C VAL A 9 2.70 6.31 4.85
N VAL A 10 3.30 5.99 6.01
CA VAL A 10 2.78 4.98 6.94
C VAL A 10 1.39 5.38 7.47
N VAL A 11 1.19 6.65 7.84
CA VAL A 11 -0.12 7.15 8.28
C VAL A 11 -1.15 7.04 7.15
N VAL A 12 -0.79 7.38 5.92
CA VAL A 12 -1.68 7.24 4.75
C VAL A 12 -2.11 5.80 4.56
N TRP A 13 -1.17 4.85 4.55
CA TRP A 13 -1.54 3.43 4.41
C TRP A 13 -2.36 2.92 5.59
N LEU A 14 -2.04 3.30 6.83
CA LEU A 14 -2.81 2.91 8.01
C LEU A 14 -4.24 3.43 7.94
N ALA A 15 -4.42 4.71 7.57
CA ALA A 15 -5.73 5.30 7.40
C ALA A 15 -6.55 4.55 6.35
N ILE A 16 -5.95 4.24 5.19
CA ILE A 16 -6.61 3.48 4.12
C ILE A 16 -6.96 2.06 4.59
N ALA A 17 -6.04 1.36 5.26
CA ALA A 17 -6.26 0.00 5.73
C ALA A 17 -7.37 -0.08 6.79
N ILE A 18 -7.37 0.84 7.77
CA ILE A 18 -8.39 0.90 8.82
C ILE A 18 -9.75 1.27 8.23
N TRP A 19 -9.81 2.33 7.42
CA TRP A 19 -11.05 2.77 6.79
C TRP A 19 -11.64 1.69 5.88
N SER A 20 -10.80 1.04 5.06
CA SER A 20 -11.22 -0.07 4.18
C SER A 20 -11.66 -1.28 5.00
N GLY A 21 -10.97 -1.61 6.09
CA GLY A 21 -11.33 -2.70 6.99
C GLY A 21 -12.71 -2.51 7.64
N VAL A 22 -13.04 -1.29 8.06
CA VAL A 22 -14.39 -0.95 8.55
C VAL A 22 -15.43 -1.05 7.43
N ALA A 23 -15.07 -0.64 6.21
CA ALA A 23 -15.94 -0.68 5.05
C ALA A 23 -16.31 -2.10 4.59
N VAL A 24 -15.45 -3.10 4.81
CA VAL A 24 -15.75 -4.52 4.52
C VAL A 24 -17.06 -4.98 5.17
N PHE A 25 -17.36 -4.49 6.39
CA PHE A 25 -18.57 -4.88 7.12
C PHE A 25 -19.81 -4.03 6.80
N ARG A 26 -19.65 -2.94 6.03
CA ARG A 26 -20.71 -1.97 5.75
C ARG A 26 -21.27 -2.06 4.34
N HIS A 27 -20.53 -2.64 3.40
CA HIS A 27 -20.91 -2.68 1.99
C HIS A 27 -21.27 -4.09 1.51
N PRO A 28 -22.22 -4.20 0.56
CA PRO A 28 -22.58 -5.49 -0.03
C PRO A 28 -21.44 -6.11 -0.86
N SER A 29 -20.56 -5.29 -1.44
CA SER A 29 -19.34 -5.77 -2.10
C SER A 29 -18.16 -5.70 -1.16
N THR A 30 -17.69 -6.86 -0.70
CA THR A 30 -16.44 -6.98 0.07
C THR A 30 -15.20 -6.82 -0.81
N MET A 31 -15.32 -7.02 -2.13
CA MET A 31 -14.19 -6.96 -3.06
C MET A 31 -13.53 -5.58 -3.12
N ALA A 32 -14.32 -4.51 -3.25
CA ALA A 32 -13.80 -3.14 -3.32
C ALA A 32 -12.95 -2.76 -2.08
N PRO A 33 -13.47 -2.85 -0.84
CA PRO A 33 -12.70 -2.54 0.34
C PRO A 33 -11.52 -3.50 0.56
N LEU A 34 -11.65 -4.80 0.22
CA LEU A 34 -10.52 -5.73 0.29
C LEU A 34 -9.40 -5.37 -0.68
N GLY A 35 -9.72 -4.89 -1.89
CA GLY A 35 -8.74 -4.41 -2.86
C GLY A 35 -7.94 -3.22 -2.31
N ALA A 36 -8.62 -2.21 -1.78
CA ALA A 36 -7.98 -1.06 -1.14
C ALA A 36 -7.15 -1.46 0.09
N MET A 37 -7.67 -2.38 0.92
CA MET A 37 -6.97 -2.87 2.10
C MET A 37 -5.70 -3.64 1.73
N LEU A 38 -5.76 -4.53 0.73
CA LEU A 38 -4.58 -5.24 0.22
C LEU A 38 -3.54 -4.24 -0.31
N SER A 39 -4.00 -3.22 -1.03
CA SER A 39 -3.12 -2.22 -1.64
C SER A 39 -2.30 -1.43 -0.61
N ALA A 40 -2.89 -1.17 0.56
CA ALA A 40 -2.26 -0.49 1.67
C ALA A 40 -1.50 -1.43 2.63
N LEU A 41 -1.98 -2.66 2.87
CA LEU A 41 -1.35 -3.61 3.79
C LEU A 41 -0.04 -4.17 3.23
N ALA A 42 0.08 -4.37 1.91
CA ALA A 42 1.32 -4.84 1.31
C ALA A 42 2.53 -3.93 1.65
N PRO A 43 2.49 -2.60 1.37
CA PRO A 43 3.59 -1.72 1.73
C PRO A 43 3.76 -1.55 3.24
N LEU A 44 2.68 -1.51 4.03
CA LEU A 44 2.76 -1.46 5.49
C LEU A 44 3.50 -2.66 6.06
N GLY A 45 3.11 -3.86 5.63
CA GLY A 45 3.73 -5.12 6.06
C GLY A 45 5.22 -5.11 5.74
N PHE A 46 5.60 -4.66 4.54
CA PHE A 46 7.00 -4.55 4.16
C PHE A 46 7.78 -3.57 5.07
N VAL A 47 7.26 -2.37 5.29
CA VAL A 47 7.93 -1.37 6.14
C VAL A 47 8.03 -1.85 7.60
N LEU A 48 6.99 -2.52 8.11
CA LEU A 48 6.97 -3.08 9.46
C LEU A 48 7.97 -4.23 9.61
N ILE A 49 7.98 -5.18 8.65
CA ILE A 49 8.93 -6.29 8.62
C ILE A 49 10.35 -5.74 8.56
N ARG A 50 10.62 -4.74 7.72
CA ARG A 50 11.94 -4.12 7.67
C ARG A 50 12.32 -3.43 8.98
N ALA A 51 11.38 -2.76 9.64
CA ALA A 51 11.63 -2.09 10.91
C ALA A 51 11.95 -3.09 12.04
N ILE A 52 11.28 -4.26 12.06
CA ILE A 52 11.48 -5.28 13.09
C ILE A 52 12.70 -6.17 12.80
N TRP A 53 12.94 -6.50 11.53
CA TRP A 53 13.91 -7.51 11.10
C TRP A 53 15.10 -6.90 10.34
N HIS A 54 15.43 -5.64 10.62
CA HIS A 54 16.46 -4.86 9.92
C HIS A 54 17.77 -5.63 9.71
N ASP A 55 18.22 -6.37 10.72
CA ASP A 55 19.52 -7.06 10.71
C ASP A 55 19.49 -8.44 10.01
N ARG A 56 18.30 -8.93 9.64
CA ARG A 56 18.11 -10.26 9.03
C ARG A 56 17.70 -10.22 7.56
N LEU A 57 17.34 -9.04 7.05
CA LEU A 57 16.91 -8.88 5.66
C LEU A 57 18.11 -8.58 4.76
N PRO A 58 18.25 -9.27 3.61
CA PRO A 58 19.25 -8.90 2.62
C PRO A 58 19.07 -7.44 2.19
N PRO A 59 20.14 -6.65 2.07
CA PRO A 59 20.08 -5.26 1.56
C PRO A 59 19.41 -5.17 0.19
N GLU A 60 19.52 -6.23 -0.60
CA GLU A 60 19.01 -6.34 -1.98
C GLU A 60 17.58 -6.89 -2.08
N ALA A 61 16.85 -7.05 -0.97
CA ALA A 61 15.47 -7.55 -1.00
C ALA A 61 14.58 -6.61 -1.83
N HIS A 62 14.46 -6.90 -3.12
CA HIS A 62 13.79 -6.06 -4.09
C HIS A 62 12.28 -6.15 -3.87
N PRO A 63 11.58 -5.04 -3.64
CA PRO A 63 10.21 -5.12 -3.14
C PRO A 63 9.19 -5.23 -4.30
N VAL A 64 9.55 -5.97 -5.36
CA VAL A 64 8.71 -6.21 -6.54
C VAL A 64 7.40 -6.87 -6.15
N LEU A 65 7.45 -7.85 -5.24
CA LEU A 65 6.26 -8.53 -4.73
C LEU A 65 5.30 -7.54 -4.05
N VAL A 66 5.82 -6.55 -3.31
CA VAL A 66 5.01 -5.53 -2.64
C VAL A 66 4.28 -4.67 -3.66
N SER A 67 4.97 -4.24 -4.72
CA SER A 67 4.36 -3.50 -5.82
C SER A 67 3.30 -4.33 -6.55
N ALA A 68 3.57 -5.62 -6.79
CA ALA A 68 2.63 -6.53 -7.45
C ALA A 68 1.36 -6.74 -6.62
N LEU A 69 1.50 -6.98 -5.30
CA LEU A 69 0.36 -7.10 -4.38
C LEU A 69 -0.41 -5.79 -4.27
N SER A 70 0.30 -4.67 -4.22
CA SER A 70 -0.33 -3.36 -4.12
C SER A 70 -1.14 -3.02 -5.37
N GLY A 71 -0.58 -3.31 -6.56
CA GLY A 71 -1.26 -3.18 -7.84
C GLY A 71 -2.44 -4.14 -7.99
N LEU A 72 -2.30 -5.39 -7.54
CA LEU A 72 -3.40 -6.37 -7.53
C LEU A 72 -4.58 -5.87 -6.70
N GLY A 73 -4.32 -5.24 -5.56
CA GLY A 73 -5.36 -4.60 -4.75
C GLY A 73 -6.16 -3.53 -5.52
N ALA A 74 -5.47 -2.68 -6.30
CA ALA A 74 -6.12 -1.68 -7.14
C ALA A 74 -6.97 -2.32 -8.26
N VAL A 75 -6.47 -3.39 -8.88
CA VAL A 75 -7.23 -4.14 -9.90
C VAL A 75 -8.50 -4.77 -9.29
N ILE A 76 -8.41 -5.37 -8.11
CA ILE A 76 -9.59 -5.95 -7.42
C ILE A 76 -10.64 -4.85 -7.14
N ALA A 77 -10.22 -3.67 -6.70
CA ALA A 77 -11.12 -2.54 -6.49
C ALA A 77 -11.77 -2.05 -7.80
N MET A 78 -11.01 -2.02 -8.90
CA MET A 78 -11.55 -1.67 -10.22
C MET A 78 -12.58 -2.69 -10.72
N VAL A 79 -12.30 -3.98 -10.56
CA VAL A 79 -13.23 -5.05 -10.91
C VAL A 79 -14.54 -4.90 -10.13
N ALA A 80 -14.47 -4.55 -8.85
CA ALA A 80 -15.65 -4.31 -8.03
C ALA A 80 -16.45 -3.10 -8.53
N THR A 81 -15.80 -2.01 -8.94
CA THR A 81 -16.47 -0.83 -9.50
C THR A 81 -17.19 -1.18 -10.81
N ASN A 82 -16.52 -1.88 -11.72
CA ASN A 82 -17.13 -2.33 -12.97
C ASN A 82 -18.33 -3.28 -12.76
N ARG A 83 -18.29 -4.11 -11.70
CA ARG A 83 -19.32 -5.11 -11.42
C ARG A 83 -20.50 -4.58 -10.62
N PHE A 84 -20.24 -3.72 -9.64
CA PHE A 84 -21.24 -3.32 -8.64
C PHE A 84 -21.63 -1.84 -8.73
N GLY A 85 -20.97 -1.04 -9.57
CA GLY A 85 -21.30 0.36 -9.85
C GLY A 85 -20.26 1.36 -9.33
N GLU A 86 -20.43 2.61 -9.76
CA GLU A 86 -19.51 3.73 -9.50
C GLU A 86 -19.38 4.11 -8.02
N GLN A 87 -20.32 3.72 -7.16
CA GLN A 87 -20.24 3.98 -5.72
C GLN A 87 -19.00 3.36 -5.04
N TYR A 88 -18.31 2.44 -5.71
CA TYR A 88 -17.07 1.83 -5.23
C TYR A 88 -15.80 2.49 -5.75
N GLU A 89 -15.89 3.52 -6.60
CA GLU A 89 -14.75 4.23 -7.19
C GLU A 89 -13.81 4.81 -6.12
N ILE A 90 -14.36 5.23 -4.97
CA ILE A 90 -13.56 5.73 -3.85
C ILE A 90 -12.54 4.70 -3.34
N PHE A 91 -12.84 3.39 -3.43
CA PHE A 91 -11.89 2.34 -3.06
C PHE A 91 -10.79 2.17 -4.12
N VAL A 92 -11.10 2.41 -5.40
CA VAL A 92 -10.10 2.45 -6.48
C VAL A 92 -9.14 3.61 -6.23
N ALA A 93 -9.67 4.81 -5.95
CA ALA A 93 -8.86 5.97 -5.63
C ALA A 93 -7.97 5.74 -4.40
N ALA A 94 -8.52 5.12 -3.34
CA ALA A 94 -7.75 4.76 -2.16
C ALA A 94 -6.64 3.74 -2.46
N ALA A 95 -6.93 2.70 -3.25
CA ALA A 95 -5.92 1.72 -3.67
C ALA A 95 -4.82 2.37 -4.53
N ALA A 96 -5.21 3.20 -5.50
CA ALA A 96 -4.27 3.95 -6.33
C ALA A 96 -3.38 4.88 -5.48
N LEU A 97 -3.97 5.59 -4.50
CA LEU A 97 -3.21 6.42 -3.57
C LEU A 97 -2.21 5.61 -2.75
N ALA A 98 -2.60 4.44 -2.24
CA ALA A 98 -1.69 3.55 -1.51
C ALA A 98 -0.51 3.09 -2.37
N LEU A 99 -0.77 2.69 -3.61
CA LEU A 99 0.25 2.28 -4.58
C LEU A 99 1.18 3.44 -4.95
N VAL A 100 0.65 4.63 -5.25
CA VAL A 100 1.46 5.81 -5.57
C VAL A 100 2.36 6.18 -4.39
N ALA A 101 1.80 6.20 -3.18
CA ALA A 101 2.52 6.46 -1.95
C ALA A 101 3.68 5.45 -1.76
N TRP A 102 3.47 4.18 -2.10
CA TRP A 102 4.50 3.13 -2.13
C TRP A 102 5.60 3.39 -3.16
N LEU A 103 5.24 3.70 -4.41
CA LEU A 103 6.23 3.98 -5.45
C LEU A 103 7.08 5.22 -5.12
N LEU A 104 6.47 6.25 -4.54
CA LEU A 104 7.17 7.43 -4.04
C LEU A 104 8.12 7.06 -2.89
N TRP A 105 7.68 6.25 -1.94
CA TRP A 105 8.52 5.77 -0.85
C TRP A 105 9.73 4.97 -1.35
N VAL A 106 9.53 4.05 -2.30
CA VAL A 106 10.62 3.29 -2.93
C VAL A 106 11.60 4.23 -3.63
N ARG A 107 11.11 5.23 -4.37
CA ARG A 107 11.96 6.17 -5.12
C ARG A 107 12.80 7.08 -4.23
N PHE A 108 12.23 7.59 -3.14
CA PHE A 108 12.85 8.63 -2.32
C PHE A 108 13.42 8.15 -0.99
N VAL A 109 12.92 7.06 -0.42
CA VAL A 109 13.41 6.54 0.86
C VAL A 109 14.29 5.33 0.63
N TRP A 110 13.86 4.39 -0.21
CA TRP A 110 14.62 3.16 -0.45
C TRP A 110 15.84 3.39 -1.35
N ARG A 111 15.64 3.88 -2.59
CA ARG A 111 16.75 4.05 -3.54
C ARG A 111 17.79 5.06 -3.07
N LEU A 112 17.35 6.22 -2.55
CA LEU A 112 18.29 7.22 -2.00
C LEU A 112 19.10 6.73 -0.80
N ALA A 113 18.62 5.70 -0.07
CA ALA A 113 19.38 5.11 1.01
C ALA A 113 20.44 4.11 0.50
N LEU A 114 20.15 3.38 -0.58
CA LEU A 114 21.13 2.52 -1.24
C LEU A 114 22.26 3.36 -1.86
N ASP A 115 21.92 4.38 -2.63
CA ASP A 115 22.89 5.26 -3.32
C ASP A 115 23.87 5.99 -2.37
N ARG A 116 23.56 6.06 -1.06
CA ARG A 116 24.41 6.71 -0.03
C ARG A 116 25.38 5.75 0.66
N ASN A 117 25.14 4.45 0.55
CA ASN A 117 25.93 3.41 1.21
C ASN A 117 26.91 2.72 0.24
N GLU A 118 26.85 3.06 -1.04
CA GLU A 118 27.85 2.76 -2.08
C GLU A 118 28.88 3.91 -2.16
#